data_AF-A0A2W4S6H8-F1
#
_entry.id   AF-A0A2W4S6H8-F1
#
_cell.length_a   1.000
_cell.length_b   1.000
_cell.length_c   1.000
_cell.angle_alpha   90.00
_cell.angle_beta   90.00
_cell.angle_gamma   90.00
#
_symmetry.space_group_name_H-M   'P 1'
#
loop_
_entity.id
_entity.type
_entity.pdbx_description
1 polymer ?
#
loop_
_entity_poly.entity_id
_entity_poly.type
_entity_poly.pdbx_seq_one_letter_code
_entity_poly.pdbx_strand_id
1 'polypeptide(L)'
;MTEKAVQAAVYGHTYAHIPGALPSPKKPGKRKRSQPLSPEEIEQIRKEYLEGERPVREIAEQFGITPSYVVRLGRSVKGPDGQPLPRRPQRTSRRPPAVRRGERHPQARLDALSVVGIRHLVERGISPTVVAEIFDTTPENVSMIASRRRWKHVPDMPLTPTALKYLPPAAVQLLENLLPMAS
;
A
#
# COMPACT_ATOMS: atom_id res chain seq x y z
N MET A 1 15.62 11.15 -13.55
CA MET A 1 14.62 10.23 -14.11
C MET A 1 15.04 8.80 -13.79
N THR A 2 14.10 7.89 -13.49
CA THR A 2 14.45 6.48 -13.25
C THR A 2 14.44 5.70 -14.56
N GLU A 3 15.29 4.68 -14.68
CA GLU A 3 15.37 3.80 -15.85
C GLU A 3 14.01 3.20 -16.23
N LYS A 4 13.19 2.91 -15.21
CA LYS A 4 11.83 2.42 -15.36
C LYS A 4 10.86 3.44 -16.00
N ALA A 5 11.04 4.72 -15.73
CA ALA A 5 10.24 5.78 -16.35
C ALA A 5 10.60 5.98 -17.83
N VAL A 6 11.89 5.85 -18.16
CA VAL A 6 12.37 5.87 -19.55
C VAL A 6 11.82 4.68 -20.34
N GLN A 7 11.91 3.46 -19.78
CA GLN A 7 11.33 2.26 -20.40
C GLN A 7 9.82 2.38 -20.61
N ALA A 8 9.08 2.95 -19.64
CA ALA A 8 7.64 3.14 -19.76
C ALA A 8 7.25 4.11 -20.90
N ALA A 9 8.06 5.16 -21.11
CA ALA A 9 7.88 6.09 -22.22
C ALA A 9 8.19 5.43 -23.57
N VAL A 10 9.27 4.64 -23.67
CA VAL A 10 9.68 3.95 -24.90
C VAL A 10 8.69 2.86 -25.33
N TYR A 11 8.22 2.04 -24.39
CA TYR A 11 7.27 0.95 -24.67
C TYR A 11 5.79 1.37 -24.58
N GLY A 12 5.52 2.68 -24.65
CA GLY A 12 4.17 3.22 -24.71
C GLY A 12 3.27 2.90 -23.51
N HIS A 13 3.80 2.52 -22.34
CA HIS A 13 2.98 2.16 -21.18
C HIS A 13 2.10 3.30 -20.68
N THR A 14 2.55 4.54 -20.88
CA THR A 14 1.83 5.78 -20.54
C THR A 14 1.13 6.41 -21.75
N TYR A 15 1.50 6.03 -22.98
CA TYR A 15 1.08 6.72 -24.21
C TYR A 15 0.83 5.76 -25.39
N ALA A 16 0.24 4.59 -25.10
CA ALA A 16 0.00 3.53 -26.10
C ALA A 16 -0.89 3.95 -27.28
N HIS A 17 -1.64 5.05 -27.13
CA HIS A 17 -2.52 5.62 -28.16
C HIS A 17 -1.79 6.51 -29.17
N ILE A 18 -0.50 6.84 -28.95
CA ILE A 18 0.28 7.67 -29.87
C ILE A 18 0.81 6.79 -31.01
N PRO A 19 0.62 7.19 -32.29
CA PRO A 19 1.18 6.47 -33.43
C PRO A 19 2.72 6.43 -33.33
N GLY A 20 3.30 5.22 -33.39
CA GLY A 20 4.75 4.98 -33.25
C GLY A 20 5.21 4.44 -31.89
N ALA A 21 4.31 4.29 -30.91
CA ALA A 21 4.64 3.62 -29.65
C ALA A 21 5.05 2.16 -29.89
N LEU A 22 6.23 1.77 -29.40
CA LEU A 22 6.72 0.40 -29.57
C LEU A 22 5.96 -0.56 -28.64
N PRO A 23 5.54 -1.74 -29.12
CA PRO A 23 4.99 -2.76 -28.26
C PRO A 23 6.08 -3.21 -27.27
N SER A 24 5.70 -3.36 -26.01
CA SER A 24 6.60 -3.92 -25.01
C SER A 24 7.05 -5.33 -25.43
N PRO A 25 8.33 -5.69 -25.22
CA PRO A 25 8.81 -7.03 -25.55
C PRO A 25 7.92 -8.06 -24.86
N LYS A 26 7.35 -8.98 -25.65
CA LYS A 26 6.57 -10.09 -25.10
C LYS A 26 7.48 -10.85 -24.14
N LYS A 27 7.01 -11.03 -22.90
CA LYS A 27 7.71 -11.88 -21.93
C LYS A 27 7.93 -13.26 -22.57
N PRO A 28 9.08 -13.92 -22.34
CA PRO A 28 9.29 -15.28 -22.81
C PRO A 28 8.09 -16.13 -22.39
N GLY A 29 7.56 -16.90 -23.34
CA GLY A 29 6.41 -17.76 -23.11
C GLY A 29 6.75 -18.75 -21.98
N LYS A 30 5.78 -19.01 -21.09
CA LYS A 30 5.96 -20.03 -20.07
C LYS A 30 6.11 -21.40 -20.74
N ARG A 31 6.92 -22.27 -20.13
CA ARG A 31 7.07 -23.66 -20.57
C ARG A 31 5.69 -24.34 -20.59
N LYS A 32 5.43 -25.16 -21.61
CA LYS A 32 4.17 -25.91 -21.72
C LYS A 32 4.14 -27.04 -20.68
N ARG A 33 2.96 -27.40 -20.19
CA ARG A 33 2.79 -28.50 -19.22
C ARG A 33 3.30 -29.85 -19.74
N SER A 34 3.31 -30.04 -21.06
CA SER A 34 3.81 -31.24 -21.74
C SER A 34 5.34 -31.31 -21.84
N GLN A 35 6.06 -30.27 -21.44
CA GLN A 35 7.52 -30.21 -21.43
C GLN A 35 8.01 -30.22 -19.97
N PRO A 36 8.22 -31.41 -19.37
CA PRO A 36 8.76 -31.50 -18.02
C PRO A 36 10.22 -31.02 -17.96
N LEU A 37 10.68 -30.67 -16.76
CA LEU A 37 12.08 -30.39 -16.52
C LEU A 37 12.90 -31.68 -16.65
N SER A 38 14.06 -31.60 -17.30
CA SER A 38 15.03 -32.69 -17.27
C SER A 38 15.65 -32.83 -15.86
N PRO A 39 16.18 -34.01 -15.50
CA PRO A 39 16.89 -34.19 -14.24
C PRO A 39 18.05 -33.19 -14.05
N GLU A 40 18.79 -32.90 -15.13
CA GLU A 40 19.90 -31.94 -15.14
C GLU A 40 19.42 -30.50 -14.87
N GLU A 41 18.31 -30.08 -15.49
CA GLU A 41 17.71 -28.76 -15.24
C GLU A 41 17.27 -28.63 -13.77
N ILE A 42 16.74 -29.70 -13.18
CA ILE A 42 16.33 -29.72 -11.77
C ILE A 42 17.55 -29.55 -10.85
N GLU A 43 18.65 -30.25 -11.13
CA GLU A 43 19.89 -30.12 -10.36
C GLU A 43 20.48 -28.73 -10.46
N GLN A 44 20.49 -28.15 -11.66
CA GLN A 44 20.98 -26.79 -11.85
C GLN A 44 20.11 -25.76 -11.11
N ILE A 45 18.79 -25.87 -11.18
CA ILE A 45 17.88 -24.99 -10.42
C ILE A 45 18.13 -25.10 -8.91
N ARG A 46 18.39 -26.31 -8.40
CA ARG A 46 18.69 -26.54 -6.98
C ARG A 46 19.99 -25.87 -6.57
N LYS A 47 21.05 -26.04 -7.37
CA LYS A 47 22.36 -25.42 -7.14
C LYS A 47 22.24 -23.89 -7.10
N GLU A 48 21.63 -23.30 -8.12
CA GLU A 48 21.45 -21.84 -8.22
C GLU A 48 20.59 -21.28 -7.08
N TYR A 49 19.59 -22.05 -6.63
CA TYR A 49 18.75 -21.66 -5.50
C TYR A 49 19.52 -21.64 -4.17
N LEU A 50 20.42 -22.60 -3.96
CA LEU A 50 21.26 -22.74 -2.76
C LEU A 50 22.36 -21.68 -2.72
N GLU A 51 23.04 -21.44 -3.83
CA GLU A 51 24.06 -20.39 -3.97
C GLU A 51 23.47 -19.00 -3.68
N GLY A 52 22.22 -18.77 -4.09
CA GLY A 52 21.45 -17.59 -3.67
C GLY A 52 21.92 -16.26 -4.28
N GLU A 53 22.85 -16.30 -5.24
CA GLU A 53 23.37 -15.12 -5.95
C GLU A 53 22.28 -14.44 -6.80
N ARG A 54 21.49 -15.22 -7.53
CA ARG A 54 20.42 -14.71 -8.41
C ARG A 54 19.06 -14.71 -7.72
N PRO A 55 18.20 -13.71 -7.95
CA PRO A 55 16.84 -13.74 -7.43
C PRO A 55 16.05 -14.90 -8.05
N VAL A 56 15.17 -15.52 -7.26
CA VAL A 56 14.32 -16.66 -7.67
C VAL A 56 13.57 -16.39 -8.98
N ARG A 57 13.20 -15.13 -9.21
CA ARG A 57 12.52 -14.71 -10.42
C ARG A 57 13.37 -14.88 -11.68
N GLU A 58 14.64 -14.54 -11.63
CA GLU A 58 15.55 -14.69 -12.79
C GLU A 58 15.80 -16.16 -13.09
N ILE A 59 16.00 -16.99 -12.06
CA ILE A 59 16.09 -18.44 -12.20
C ILE A 59 14.81 -18.97 -12.86
N ALA A 60 13.64 -18.54 -12.41
CA ALA A 60 12.37 -18.97 -12.98
C ALA A 60 12.20 -18.54 -14.45
N GLU A 61 12.63 -17.32 -14.80
CA GLU A 61 12.58 -16.79 -16.16
C GLU A 61 13.52 -17.57 -17.11
N GLN A 62 14.73 -17.92 -16.65
CA GLN A 62 15.68 -18.73 -17.42
C GLN A 62 15.11 -20.11 -17.80
N PHE A 63 14.49 -20.80 -16.85
CA PHE A 63 13.95 -22.15 -17.07
C PHE A 63 12.48 -22.16 -17.53
N GLY A 64 11.86 -20.98 -17.75
CA GLY A 64 10.47 -20.86 -18.20
C GLY A 64 9.44 -21.38 -17.20
N ILE A 65 9.76 -21.42 -15.91
CA ILE A 65 8.92 -21.96 -14.82
C ILE A 65 8.40 -20.87 -13.88
N THR A 66 7.60 -21.24 -12.89
CA THR A 66 7.12 -20.28 -11.88
C THR A 66 8.13 -20.13 -10.72
N PRO A 67 8.26 -18.94 -10.13
CA PRO A 67 9.10 -18.73 -8.95
C PRO A 67 8.76 -19.67 -7.78
N SER A 68 7.48 -19.96 -7.57
CA SER A 68 7.03 -20.92 -6.56
C SER A 68 7.55 -22.34 -6.83
N TYR A 69 7.72 -22.72 -8.10
CA TYR A 69 8.26 -24.03 -8.44
C TYR A 69 9.75 -24.11 -8.13
N VAL A 70 10.53 -23.07 -8.43
CA VAL A 70 11.95 -22.96 -8.05
C VAL A 70 12.11 -23.11 -6.53
N VAL A 71 11.30 -22.39 -5.74
CA VAL A 71 11.32 -22.48 -4.27
C VAL A 71 11.00 -23.90 -3.79
N ARG A 72 10.01 -24.55 -4.40
CA ARG A 72 9.65 -25.93 -4.08
C ARG A 72 10.82 -26.88 -4.35
N LEU A 73 11.45 -26.78 -5.52
CA LEU A 73 12.57 -27.64 -5.91
C LEU A 73 13.79 -27.46 -4.98
N GLY A 74 14.12 -26.21 -4.65
CA GLY A 74 15.24 -25.90 -3.77
C GLY A 74 15.01 -26.31 -2.30
N ARG A 75 13.77 -26.17 -1.79
CA ARG A 75 13.41 -26.58 -0.42
C ARG A 75 13.33 -28.10 -0.24
N SER A 76 13.09 -28.84 -1.31
CA SER A 76 13.02 -30.30 -1.27
C SER A 76 14.38 -30.98 -1.14
N VAL A 77 15.49 -30.24 -1.20
CA VAL A 77 16.84 -30.80 -1.07
C VAL A 77 17.17 -31.05 0.40
N LYS A 78 17.48 -32.30 0.73
CA LYS A 78 18.01 -32.73 2.02
C LYS A 78 19.52 -32.96 1.88
N GLY A 79 20.28 -32.63 2.91
CA GLY A 79 21.70 -32.95 3.02
C GLY A 79 21.94 -34.46 3.17
N PRO A 80 23.22 -34.89 3.15
CA PRO A 80 23.59 -36.30 3.35
C PRO A 80 23.16 -36.87 4.71
N ASP A 81 22.89 -36.00 5.67
CA ASP A 81 22.35 -36.26 7.01
C ASP A 81 20.80 -36.32 7.05
N GLY A 82 20.13 -36.15 5.91
CA GLY A 82 18.67 -36.10 5.81
C GLY A 82 18.04 -34.79 6.30
N GLN A 83 18.84 -33.81 6.75
CA GLN A 83 18.35 -32.51 7.20
C GLN A 83 18.09 -31.57 6.02
N PRO A 84 17.09 -30.69 6.08
CA PRO A 84 16.92 -29.65 5.06
C PRO A 84 18.16 -28.75 4.96
N LEU A 85 18.68 -28.52 3.76
CA LEU A 85 19.79 -27.58 3.54
C LEU A 85 19.42 -26.16 4.04
N PRO A 86 20.42 -25.35 4.46
CA PRO A 86 20.18 -24.04 5.04
C PRO A 86 19.30 -23.18 4.11
N ARG A 87 18.29 -22.54 4.70
CA ARG A 87 17.40 -21.64 3.97
C ARG A 87 18.25 -20.53 3.36
N ARG A 88 18.00 -20.23 2.08
CA ARG A 88 18.56 -19.04 1.43
C ARG A 88 18.45 -17.84 2.39
N PRO A 89 19.54 -17.10 2.64
CA PRO A 89 19.48 -15.90 3.46
C PRO A 89 18.42 -14.99 2.85
N GLN A 90 17.34 -14.76 3.60
CA GLN A 90 16.25 -13.93 3.11
C GLN A 90 16.83 -12.53 2.92
N ARG A 91 16.90 -12.06 1.67
CA ARG A 91 17.05 -10.62 1.43
C ARG A 91 15.91 -9.99 2.21
N THR A 92 16.24 -9.22 3.23
CA THR A 92 15.24 -8.48 4.00
C THR A 92 14.51 -7.63 2.97
N SER A 93 13.29 -8.02 2.61
CA SER A 93 12.43 -7.13 1.86
C SER A 93 12.34 -5.91 2.76
N ARG A 94 12.91 -4.77 2.34
CA ARG A 94 12.67 -3.49 2.99
C ARG A 94 11.17 -3.28 2.90
N ARG A 95 10.43 -3.79 3.89
CA ARG A 95 9.02 -3.52 4.06
C ARG A 95 8.97 -2.00 4.10
N PRO A 96 8.20 -1.34 3.19
CA PRO A 96 8.12 0.10 3.23
C PRO A 96 7.80 0.51 4.68
N PRO A 97 8.50 1.51 5.23
CA PRO A 97 8.30 1.91 6.61
C PRO A 97 6.82 2.13 6.84
N ALA A 98 6.30 1.66 7.98
CA ALA A 98 4.89 1.79 8.30
C ALA A 98 4.49 3.26 8.12
N VAL A 99 3.60 3.52 7.15
CA VAL A 99 3.11 4.88 6.88
C VAL A 99 2.46 5.36 8.18
N ARG A 100 3.03 6.40 8.79
CA ARG A 100 2.49 7.00 10.00
C ARG A 100 1.06 7.49 9.68
N ARG A 101 0.07 7.10 10.48
CA ARG A 101 -1.35 7.44 10.25
C ARG A 101 -1.76 8.64 11.11
N GLY A 102 -2.60 9.50 10.54
CA GLY A 102 -3.15 10.67 11.25
C GLY A 102 -2.06 11.65 11.66
N GLU A 103 -2.19 12.28 12.84
CA GLU A 103 -1.25 13.25 13.42
C GLU A 103 0.20 12.78 13.48
N ARG A 104 0.42 11.46 13.53
CA ARG A 104 1.77 10.90 13.56
C ARG A 104 2.51 11.15 12.23
N HIS A 105 1.79 11.51 11.16
CA HIS A 105 2.37 11.88 9.89
C HIS A 105 2.84 13.35 9.91
N PRO A 106 4.08 13.66 9.52
CA PRO A 106 4.63 15.03 9.60
C PRO A 106 3.90 16.05 8.70
N GLN A 107 3.10 15.58 7.75
CA GLN A 107 2.28 16.41 6.86
C GLN A 107 0.77 16.31 7.18
N ALA A 108 0.39 15.80 8.35
CA ALA A 108 -1.01 15.75 8.75
C ALA A 108 -1.54 17.18 8.95
N ARG A 109 -2.59 17.54 8.20
CA ARG A 109 -3.27 18.85 8.32
C ARG A 109 -4.34 18.88 9.41
N LEU A 110 -4.74 17.71 9.90
CA LEU A 110 -5.78 17.55 10.92
C LEU A 110 -5.17 16.95 12.17
N ASP A 111 -5.65 17.43 13.31
CA ASP A 111 -5.38 16.90 14.64
C ASP A 111 -6.58 16.09 15.16
N ALA A 112 -6.41 15.37 16.27
CA ALA A 112 -7.41 14.50 16.86
C ALA A 112 -8.64 15.29 17.31
N LEU A 113 -8.43 16.53 17.80
CA LEU A 113 -9.52 17.42 18.19
C LEU A 113 -10.34 17.88 16.97
N SER A 114 -9.69 18.28 15.87
CA SER A 114 -10.38 18.60 14.61
C SER A 114 -11.17 17.42 14.09
N VAL A 115 -10.63 16.20 14.19
CA VAL A 115 -11.34 14.98 13.79
C VAL A 115 -12.62 14.77 14.62
N VAL A 116 -12.57 15.02 15.94
CA VAL A 116 -13.76 14.98 16.80
C VAL A 116 -14.75 16.09 16.40
N GLY A 117 -14.28 17.32 16.18
CA GLY A 117 -15.10 18.44 15.71
C GLY A 117 -15.83 18.13 14.39
N ILE A 118 -15.12 17.57 13.42
CA ILE A 118 -15.68 17.13 12.13
C ILE A 118 -16.81 16.11 12.34
N ARG A 119 -16.61 15.11 13.20
CA ARG A 119 -17.65 14.10 13.49
C ARG A 119 -18.90 14.74 14.09
N HIS A 120 -18.72 15.60 15.08
CA HIS A 120 -19.82 16.32 15.75
C HIS A 120 -20.62 17.22 14.81
N LEU A 121 -19.97 17.89 13.86
CA LEU A 121 -20.65 18.73 12.87
C LEU A 121 -21.45 17.88 11.87
N VAL A 122 -20.88 16.78 11.38
CA VAL A 122 -21.56 15.89 10.44
C VAL A 122 -22.74 15.16 11.11
N GLU A 123 -22.58 14.75 12.37
CA GLU A 123 -23.66 14.14 13.16
C GLU A 123 -24.84 15.10 13.38
N ARG A 124 -24.56 16.40 13.52
CA ARG A 124 -25.56 17.47 13.55
C ARG A 124 -26.16 17.80 12.17
N GLY A 125 -25.78 17.08 11.12
CA GLY A 125 -26.34 17.26 9.78
C GLY A 125 -25.67 18.36 8.94
N ILE A 126 -24.54 18.92 9.39
CA ILE A 126 -23.80 19.89 8.57
C ILE A 126 -23.20 19.16 7.35
N SER A 127 -23.37 19.77 6.17
CA SER A 127 -22.86 19.23 4.92
C SER A 127 -21.35 18.97 4.96
N PRO A 128 -20.87 17.78 4.51
CA PRO A 128 -19.45 17.50 4.40
C PRO A 128 -18.65 18.53 3.60
N THR A 129 -19.28 19.23 2.66
CA THR A 129 -18.65 20.30 1.88
C THR A 129 -18.32 21.50 2.75
N VAL A 130 -19.27 21.94 3.57
CA VAL A 130 -19.08 23.08 4.49
C VAL A 130 -18.03 22.74 5.55
N VAL A 131 -18.10 21.53 6.10
CA VAL A 131 -17.09 21.07 7.08
C VAL A 131 -15.70 21.00 6.44
N ALA A 132 -15.62 20.59 5.17
CA ALA A 132 -14.34 20.51 4.46
C ALA A 132 -13.67 21.88 4.27
N GLU A 133 -14.45 22.92 3.98
CA GLU A 133 -13.96 24.30 3.90
C GLU A 133 -13.43 24.79 5.24
N ILE A 134 -14.16 24.53 6.34
CA ILE A 134 -13.76 24.98 7.69
C ILE A 134 -12.44 24.35 8.14
N PHE A 135 -12.21 23.08 7.80
CA PHE A 135 -11.03 22.33 8.24
C PHE A 135 -9.96 22.16 7.14
N ASP A 136 -10.06 22.91 6.03
CA ASP A 136 -9.11 22.89 4.92
C ASP A 136 -8.75 21.46 4.46
N THR A 137 -9.80 20.69 4.18
CA THR A 137 -9.73 19.30 3.75
C THR A 137 -10.69 19.05 2.59
N THR A 138 -10.76 17.82 2.06
CA THR A 138 -11.75 17.45 1.04
C THR A 138 -13.05 16.91 1.64
N PRO A 139 -14.22 17.08 0.97
CA PRO A 139 -15.49 16.51 1.41
C PRO A 139 -15.43 14.97 1.54
N GLU A 140 -14.71 14.30 0.64
CA GLU A 140 -14.47 12.86 0.74
C GLU A 140 -13.75 12.48 2.03
N ASN A 141 -12.69 13.22 2.40
CA ASN A 141 -11.96 12.96 3.64
C ASN A 141 -12.85 13.16 4.87
N VAL A 142 -13.74 14.16 4.84
CA VAL A 142 -14.78 14.38 5.88
C VAL A 142 -15.73 13.18 5.95
N SER A 143 -16.28 12.71 4.83
CA SER A 143 -17.14 11.52 4.80
C SER A 143 -16.43 10.26 5.30
N MET A 144 -15.13 10.09 4.99
CA MET A 144 -14.32 8.99 5.50
C MET A 144 -14.03 9.09 7.00
N ILE A 145 -13.90 10.30 7.54
CA ILE A 145 -13.74 10.57 8.98
C ILE A 145 -15.04 10.26 9.72
N ALA A 146 -16.17 10.75 9.21
CA ALA A 146 -17.50 10.54 9.79
C ALA A 146 -17.89 9.06 9.80
N SER A 147 -17.65 8.34 8.70
CA SER A 147 -17.87 6.88 8.60
C SER A 147 -16.79 6.03 9.29
N ARG A 148 -15.87 6.65 10.05
CA ARG A 148 -14.74 5.98 10.73
C ARG A 148 -13.89 5.09 9.82
N ARG A 149 -13.85 5.34 8.51
CA ARG A 149 -12.94 4.64 7.58
C ARG A 149 -11.51 5.13 7.76
N ARG A 150 -11.32 6.41 8.08
CA ARG A 150 -10.05 7.02 8.52
C ARG A 150 -10.14 7.38 10.01
N TRP A 151 -8.97 7.56 10.65
CA TRP A 151 -8.88 8.00 12.06
C TRP A 151 -9.62 7.10 13.08
N LYS A 152 -9.68 5.79 12.83
CA LYS A 152 -10.29 4.77 13.71
C LYS A 152 -9.77 4.76 15.16
N HIS A 153 -8.54 5.23 15.35
CA HIS A 153 -7.88 5.25 16.65
C HIS A 153 -8.28 6.46 17.50
N VAL A 154 -8.94 7.48 16.92
CA VAL A 154 -9.44 8.64 17.66
C VAL A 154 -10.79 8.27 18.27
N PRO A 155 -10.90 8.23 19.62
CA PRO A 155 -12.15 7.93 20.29
C PRO A 155 -13.15 9.07 20.09
N ASP A 156 -14.44 8.77 20.22
CA ASP A 156 -15.45 9.81 20.29
C ASP A 156 -15.44 10.38 21.71
N MET A 157 -15.01 11.63 21.82
CA MET A 157 -14.90 12.35 23.08
C MET A 157 -15.88 13.53 23.08
N PRO A 158 -16.52 13.86 24.21
CA PRO A 158 -17.32 15.08 24.29
C PRO A 158 -16.46 16.32 24.06
N LEU A 159 -16.98 17.27 23.27
CA LEU A 159 -16.35 18.58 23.09
C LEU A 159 -16.63 19.45 24.31
N THR A 160 -15.62 19.61 25.17
CA THR A 160 -15.70 20.49 26.34
C THR A 160 -15.55 21.96 25.93
N PRO A 161 -16.04 22.94 26.72
CA PRO A 161 -15.87 24.36 26.42
C PRO A 161 -14.40 24.78 26.22
N THR A 162 -13.48 24.14 26.94
CA THR A 162 -12.03 24.36 26.78
C THR A 162 -11.52 23.85 25.43
N ALA A 163 -12.03 22.71 24.96
CA ALA A 163 -11.64 22.13 23.67
C ALA A 163 -12.14 22.97 22.49
N LEU A 164 -13.34 23.57 22.58
CA LEU A 164 -13.88 24.43 21.54
C LEU A 164 -12.95 25.61 21.19
N LYS A 165 -12.19 26.14 22.16
CA LYS A 165 -11.25 27.25 21.96
C LYS A 165 -10.14 26.95 20.95
N TYR A 166 -9.86 25.68 20.68
CA TYR A 166 -8.81 25.24 19.76
C TYR A 166 -9.35 24.82 18.39
N LEU A 167 -10.67 24.85 18.19
CA LEU A 167 -11.28 24.59 16.89
C LEU A 167 -11.36 25.88 16.05
N PRO A 168 -11.48 25.76 14.71
CA PRO A 168 -11.73 26.92 13.86
C PRO A 168 -12.98 27.71 14.32
N PRO A 169 -12.95 29.05 14.35
CA PRO A 169 -14.08 29.86 14.85
C PRO A 169 -15.41 29.55 14.15
N ALA A 170 -15.37 29.28 12.83
CA ALA A 170 -16.54 28.88 12.07
C ALA A 170 -17.13 27.52 12.52
N ALA A 171 -16.27 26.57 12.92
CA ALA A 171 -16.73 25.30 13.49
C ALA A 171 -17.38 25.53 14.86
N VAL A 172 -16.78 26.36 15.71
CA VAL A 172 -17.31 26.70 17.04
C VAL A 172 -18.70 27.34 16.91
N GLN A 173 -18.84 28.32 16.02
CA GLN A 173 -20.12 28.99 15.75
C GLN A 173 -21.22 27.99 15.36
N LEU A 174 -20.92 27.03 14.46
CA LEU A 174 -21.89 26.01 14.06
C LEU A 174 -22.21 25.01 15.17
N LEU A 175 -21.26 24.70 16.05
CA LEU A 175 -21.46 23.82 17.19
C LEU A 175 -22.28 24.48 18.30
N GLU A 176 -22.10 25.78 18.52
CA GLU A 176 -22.82 26.59 19.52
C GLU A 176 -24.23 26.97 19.05
N ASN A 177 -24.40 27.35 17.78
CA ASN A 177 -25.70 27.72 17.21
C ASN A 177 -26.72 26.57 17.16
N LEU A 178 -26.26 25.33 17.37
CA LEU A 178 -27.09 24.11 17.39
C LEU A 178 -27.26 23.54 18.80
N LEU A 179 -26.92 24.29 19.85
CA LEU A 179 -27.36 23.98 21.20
C LEU A 179 -28.87 24.24 21.29
N PRO A 180 -29.69 23.31 21.82
CA PRO A 180 -31.04 23.67 22.21
C PRO A 180 -30.91 24.76 23.26
N MET A 181 -31.48 25.93 22.98
CA MET A 181 -31.82 26.89 24.03
C MET A 181 -32.68 26.10 25.03
N ALA A 182 -32.09 25.70 26.15
CA ALA A 182 -32.84 25.11 27.24
C ALA A 182 -33.84 26.17 27.72
N SER A 183 -35.09 26.02 27.27
CA SER A 183 -36.27 26.59 27.91
C SER A 183 -36.67 25.74 29.11
#